data_AF-A0A6G1KZX3-F1
#
_entry.id   AF-A0A6G1KZX3-F1
#
_cell.length_a   1.000
_cell.length_b   1.000
_cell.length_c   1.000
_cell.angle_alpha   90.00
_cell.angle_beta   90.00
_cell.angle_gamma   90.00
#
_symmetry.space_group_name_H-M   'P 1'
#
loop_
_entity.id
_entity.type
_entity.pdbx_description
1 polymer ?
#
loop_
_entity_poly.entity_id
_entity_poly.type
_entity_poly.pdbx_seq_one_letter_code
_entity_poly.pdbx_strand_id
1 'polypeptide(L)'
;MSLPKRALHYAPLHHTRWSCITSFDGRRRLSHNACSRLAEPVQSYVSTSQDPYVNLSIEHYFLQRTAPESAVLFLYVNRPSIIIGRNQNPWLEVNLALLDPGRGESNIRLGGVDLVRRRSGGGTVFHDQGNVNWTVICPPKHFTRDKHAEMVVRALRGCGVDRSRVNERHDIVLDQGQRGAATNEEDTHLTPYQSTDAQGPRALKVSGSAYKLTRQRALHHGTCLLNSPNLNIIPDYLHSPAKPFISAKGVESVSSPVGNILISNEDFIANVQKQFRTMYGTHDGLEEVSDAWLEHAPIRKGHHELKSSEWTYLQTPQFTISKEPEWFADLIPHLTVRNGAIAGGHIWDPQTSEIITLSETILGRRIHEVSEWSSALDEILRDKVADCARTEKLAKWLQRMLPPPKGR
;
A
#
# COMPACT_ATOMS: atom_id res chain seq x y z
N MET A 1 -29.07 -37.73 -40.86
CA MET A 1 -29.75 -38.37 -39.71
C MET A 1 -29.16 -37.79 -38.43
N SER A 2 -29.86 -36.83 -37.86
CA SER A 2 -29.45 -36.00 -36.72
C SER A 2 -29.99 -36.57 -35.41
N LEU A 3 -29.10 -36.89 -34.47
CA LEU A 3 -29.44 -37.29 -33.10
C LEU A 3 -29.77 -36.06 -32.23
N PRO A 4 -30.63 -36.19 -31.19
CA PRO A 4 -31.34 -35.06 -30.60
C PRO A 4 -30.58 -34.36 -29.47
N LYS A 5 -30.78 -33.04 -29.39
CA LYS A 5 -30.38 -32.17 -28.28
C LYS A 5 -31.20 -32.50 -27.03
N ARG A 6 -30.56 -32.88 -25.92
CA ARG A 6 -31.15 -32.88 -24.57
C ARG A 6 -30.84 -31.55 -23.88
N ALA A 7 -31.86 -30.74 -23.68
CA ALA A 7 -31.84 -29.59 -22.79
C ALA A 7 -32.03 -30.09 -21.35
N LEU A 8 -31.10 -29.73 -20.45
CA LEU A 8 -31.25 -29.92 -19.01
C LEU A 8 -31.99 -28.70 -18.45
N HIS A 9 -33.23 -28.94 -18.00
CA HIS A 9 -34.01 -27.99 -17.23
C HIS A 9 -33.39 -27.80 -15.84
N TYR A 10 -32.97 -26.57 -15.53
CA TYR A 10 -32.69 -26.15 -14.16
C TYR A 10 -34.00 -25.80 -13.44
N ALA A 11 -34.23 -26.45 -12.31
CA ALA A 11 -35.33 -26.14 -11.38
C ALA A 11 -35.04 -24.84 -10.60
N PRO A 12 -36.05 -24.01 -10.32
CA PRO A 12 -35.87 -22.76 -9.59
C PRO A 12 -35.80 -23.00 -8.07
N LEU A 13 -34.70 -22.58 -7.43
CA LEU A 13 -34.57 -22.61 -5.97
C LEU A 13 -35.10 -21.29 -5.37
N HIS A 14 -36.25 -21.44 -4.71
CA HIS A 14 -36.81 -20.66 -3.59
C HIS A 14 -36.29 -19.24 -3.33
N HIS A 15 -37.12 -18.26 -3.67
CA HIS A 15 -37.15 -16.94 -3.04
C HIS A 15 -37.63 -17.06 -1.58
N THR A 16 -36.73 -16.97 -0.62
CA THR A 16 -37.10 -16.66 0.77
C THR A 16 -37.27 -15.14 0.91
N ARG A 17 -38.51 -14.75 1.17
CA ARG A 17 -38.94 -13.38 1.51
C ARG A 17 -38.09 -12.84 2.65
N TRP A 18 -37.40 -11.74 2.40
CA TRP A 18 -36.83 -10.88 3.44
C TRP A 18 -38.00 -10.18 4.15
N SER A 19 -38.29 -10.58 5.37
CA SER A 19 -39.14 -9.81 6.27
C SER A 19 -38.38 -8.55 6.69
N CYS A 20 -38.87 -7.40 6.25
CA CYS A 20 -38.52 -6.08 6.74
C CYS A 20 -38.65 -6.06 8.27
N ILE A 21 -37.52 -5.88 8.97
CA ILE A 21 -37.49 -5.47 10.37
C ILE A 21 -36.75 -4.13 10.40
N THR A 22 -37.56 -3.09 10.46
CA THR A 22 -37.35 -1.77 11.07
C THR A 22 -35.94 -1.18 11.02
N SER A 23 -35.86 -0.04 10.33
CA SER A 23 -34.89 1.03 10.52
C SER A 23 -34.50 1.22 12.00
N PHE A 24 -33.30 0.78 12.36
CA PHE A 24 -32.60 1.25 13.55
C PHE A 24 -31.74 2.45 13.15
N ASP A 25 -32.34 3.63 13.27
CA ASP A 25 -31.58 4.86 13.41
C ASP A 25 -30.85 4.80 14.76
N GLY A 26 -29.58 4.45 14.71
CA GLY A 26 -28.76 4.18 15.88
C GLY A 26 -27.39 4.80 15.70
N ARG A 27 -27.26 6.08 16.03
CA ARG A 27 -25.97 6.67 16.40
C ARG A 27 -25.41 5.88 17.59
N ARG A 28 -24.72 4.78 17.31
CA ARG A 28 -23.90 4.09 18.32
C ARG A 28 -22.68 4.96 18.57
N ARG A 29 -22.82 5.91 19.50
CA ARG A 29 -21.67 6.42 20.23
C ARG A 29 -20.86 5.23 20.71
N LEU A 30 -19.54 5.28 20.54
CA LEU A 30 -18.65 4.35 21.23
C LEU A 30 -19.06 4.31 22.70
N SER A 31 -19.49 3.15 23.17
CA SER A 31 -19.86 2.99 24.57
C SER A 31 -18.63 3.29 25.42
N HIS A 32 -18.84 3.75 26.66
CA HIS A 32 -17.75 3.93 27.64
C HIS A 32 -16.79 2.72 27.73
N ASN A 33 -17.24 1.53 27.30
CA ASN A 33 -16.46 0.30 27.23
C ASN A 33 -15.28 0.33 26.24
N ALA A 34 -15.34 1.07 25.12
CA ALA A 34 -14.25 1.01 24.13
C ALA A 34 -12.93 1.61 24.65
N CYS A 35 -13.00 2.64 25.50
CA CYS A 35 -11.80 3.23 26.13
C CYS A 35 -11.28 2.43 27.33
N SER A 36 -12.15 1.78 28.12
CA SER A 36 -11.70 0.93 29.23
C SER A 36 -10.93 -0.30 28.75
N ARG A 37 -11.24 -0.78 27.54
CA ARG A 37 -10.59 -1.95 26.92
C ARG A 37 -9.18 -1.73 26.40
N LEU A 38 -8.79 -0.48 26.15
CA LEU A 38 -7.41 -0.19 25.74
C LEU A 38 -6.39 -0.63 26.80
N ALA A 39 -6.83 -0.84 28.04
CA ALA A 39 -6.04 -1.37 29.15
C ALA A 39 -5.98 -2.91 29.23
N GLU A 40 -6.78 -3.64 28.47
CA GLU A 40 -6.80 -5.11 28.51
C GLU A 40 -5.48 -5.70 27.99
N PRO A 41 -5.01 -6.83 28.56
CA PRO A 41 -3.73 -7.41 28.21
C PRO A 41 -3.70 -8.01 26.79
N VAL A 42 -4.83 -8.50 26.30
CA VAL A 42 -4.97 -9.10 24.96
C VAL A 42 -6.24 -8.57 24.31
N GLN A 43 -6.12 -8.01 23.12
CA GLN A 43 -7.21 -7.36 22.39
C GLN A 43 -7.21 -7.83 20.92
N SER A 44 -8.40 -8.01 20.32
CA SER A 44 -8.55 -8.46 18.93
C SER A 44 -9.68 -7.69 18.24
N TYR A 45 -9.33 -6.91 17.23
CA TYR A 45 -10.24 -6.04 16.50
C TYR A 45 -10.29 -6.40 15.01
N VAL A 46 -11.46 -6.27 14.39
CA VAL A 46 -11.66 -6.33 12.94
C VAL A 46 -12.33 -5.04 12.47
N SER A 47 -11.80 -4.40 11.44
CA SER A 47 -12.43 -3.22 10.84
C SER A 47 -13.48 -3.62 9.82
N THR A 48 -14.65 -3.01 9.92
CA THR A 48 -15.71 -3.02 8.90
C THR A 48 -15.55 -1.86 7.90
N SER A 49 -14.68 -0.89 8.19
CA SER A 49 -14.36 0.20 7.26
C SER A 49 -13.41 -0.30 6.16
N GLN A 50 -13.72 0.07 4.92
CA GLN A 50 -12.81 -0.13 3.78
C GLN A 50 -11.93 1.10 3.51
N ASP A 51 -11.95 2.11 4.37
CA ASP A 51 -11.17 3.32 4.19
C ASP A 51 -9.73 3.18 4.72
N PRO A 52 -8.69 3.22 3.85
CA PRO A 52 -7.31 3.09 4.28
C PRO A 52 -6.88 4.22 5.23
N TYR A 53 -7.43 5.43 5.11
CA TYR A 53 -7.13 6.53 6.02
C TYR A 53 -7.74 6.28 7.41
N VAL A 54 -8.95 5.71 7.48
CA VAL A 54 -9.58 5.33 8.74
C VAL A 54 -8.81 4.19 9.40
N ASN A 55 -8.58 3.11 8.66
CA ASN A 55 -7.89 1.91 9.16
C ASN A 55 -6.48 2.24 9.66
N LEU A 56 -5.68 2.99 8.90
CA LEU A 56 -4.33 3.38 9.34
C LEU A 56 -4.34 4.40 10.51
N SER A 57 -5.44 5.13 10.70
CA SER A 57 -5.60 6.04 11.85
C SER A 57 -5.98 5.29 13.12
N ILE A 58 -6.85 4.28 13.01
CA ILE A 58 -7.18 3.36 14.11
C ILE A 58 -5.93 2.55 14.50
N GLU A 59 -5.21 2.01 13.52
CA GLU A 59 -3.94 1.29 13.72
C GLU A 59 -2.94 2.15 14.53
N HIS A 60 -2.78 3.42 14.12
CA HIS A 60 -1.90 4.35 14.83
C HIS A 60 -2.41 4.68 16.24
N TYR A 61 -3.73 4.82 16.40
CA TYR A 61 -4.34 5.07 17.69
C TYR A 61 -4.08 3.91 18.66
N PHE A 62 -4.24 2.67 18.22
CA PHE A 62 -3.92 1.50 19.05
C PHE A 62 -2.44 1.49 19.45
N LEU A 63 -1.52 1.80 18.54
CA LEU A 63 -0.10 1.91 18.83
C LEU A 63 0.20 2.94 19.93
N GLN A 64 -0.55 4.05 19.97
CA GLN A 64 -0.32 5.14 20.91
C GLN A 64 -1.05 4.99 22.25
N ARG A 65 -2.19 4.31 22.28
CA ARG A 65 -3.13 4.40 23.42
C ARG A 65 -3.39 3.10 24.16
N THR A 66 -3.13 1.94 23.55
CA THR A 66 -3.26 0.67 24.27
C THR A 66 -2.12 0.49 25.28
N ALA A 67 -2.37 -0.29 26.33
CA ALA A 67 -1.42 -0.44 27.45
C ALA A 67 -0.03 -0.92 26.99
N PRO A 68 1.07 -0.43 27.59
CA PRO A 68 2.45 -0.78 27.22
C PRO A 68 2.74 -2.30 27.12
N GLU A 69 2.19 -3.07 28.06
CA GLU A 69 2.40 -4.52 28.15
C GLU A 69 1.37 -5.35 27.36
N SER A 70 0.39 -4.72 26.70
CA SER A 70 -0.68 -5.41 25.97
C SER A 70 -0.27 -5.91 24.58
N ALA A 71 -0.92 -6.98 24.15
CA ALA A 71 -0.93 -7.49 22.78
C ALA A 71 -2.25 -7.14 22.07
N VAL A 72 -2.16 -6.57 20.88
CA VAL A 72 -3.33 -6.16 20.09
C VAL A 72 -3.23 -6.76 18.70
N LEU A 73 -4.26 -7.48 18.27
CA LEU A 73 -4.48 -7.87 16.88
C LEU A 73 -5.48 -6.89 16.25
N PHE A 74 -5.16 -6.38 15.06
CA PHE A 74 -6.06 -5.58 14.26
C PHE A 74 -6.04 -6.08 12.81
N LEU A 75 -7.22 -6.45 12.29
CA LEU A 75 -7.40 -6.97 10.94
C LEU A 75 -8.31 -6.03 10.14
N TYR A 76 -7.99 -5.77 8.88
CA TYR A 76 -8.80 -4.88 8.04
C TYR A 76 -8.60 -5.13 6.54
N VAL A 77 -9.62 -4.80 5.76
CA VAL A 77 -9.59 -4.80 4.29
C VAL A 77 -9.74 -3.35 3.83
N ASN A 78 -9.01 -2.95 2.79
CA ASN A 78 -9.13 -1.60 2.22
C ASN A 78 -9.73 -1.66 0.82
N ARG A 79 -10.41 -0.59 0.43
CA ARG A 79 -10.72 -0.32 -0.98
C ARG A 79 -9.43 -0.14 -1.81
N PRO A 80 -9.51 -0.16 -3.15
CA PRO A 80 -8.37 0.06 -4.05
C PRO A 80 -7.52 1.26 -3.64
N SER A 81 -6.29 0.97 -3.20
CA SER A 81 -5.36 1.98 -2.70
C SER A 81 -3.91 1.53 -2.83
N ILE A 82 -3.02 2.48 -2.99
CA ILE A 82 -1.57 2.28 -2.97
C ILE A 82 -1.02 2.85 -1.68
N ILE A 83 -0.38 2.00 -0.89
CA ILE A 83 0.20 2.38 0.39
C ILE A 83 1.72 2.47 0.26
N ILE A 84 2.26 3.69 0.26
CA ILE A 84 3.71 3.94 0.26
C ILE A 84 4.25 4.02 1.69
N GLY A 85 5.49 3.57 1.88
CA GLY A 85 6.21 3.64 3.14
C GLY A 85 6.54 5.06 3.58
N ARG A 86 6.81 5.24 4.88
CA ARG A 86 7.04 6.56 5.52
C ARG A 86 8.05 7.45 4.79
N ASN A 87 9.12 6.86 4.27
CA ASN A 87 10.26 7.56 3.66
C ASN A 87 10.38 7.28 2.15
N GLN A 88 9.33 6.80 1.50
CA GLN A 88 9.36 6.51 0.06
C GLN A 88 9.05 7.75 -0.79
N ASN A 89 9.52 7.74 -2.03
CA ASN A 89 9.25 8.80 -3.00
C ASN A 89 8.04 8.40 -3.87
N PRO A 90 6.89 9.10 -3.79
CA PRO A 90 5.70 8.74 -4.55
C PRO A 90 5.93 8.83 -6.06
N TRP A 91 6.76 9.77 -6.53
CA TRP A 91 7.09 9.92 -7.94
C TRP A 91 8.02 8.82 -8.46
N LEU A 92 8.75 8.12 -7.59
CA LEU A 92 9.61 6.99 -7.98
C LEU A 92 8.85 5.65 -7.91
N GLU A 93 7.90 5.55 -6.98
CA GLU A 93 7.26 4.30 -6.59
C GLU A 93 5.90 4.06 -7.24
N VAL A 94 5.24 5.10 -7.73
CA VAL A 94 3.84 5.03 -8.17
C VAL A 94 3.67 5.71 -9.52
N ASN A 95 2.93 5.06 -10.41
CA ASN A 95 2.41 5.69 -11.61
C ASN A 95 1.24 6.62 -11.25
N LEU A 96 1.57 7.84 -10.83
CA LEU A 96 0.60 8.82 -10.31
C LEU A 96 -0.49 9.18 -11.33
N ALA A 97 -0.22 9.06 -12.63
CA ALA A 97 -1.19 9.34 -13.68
C ALA A 97 -2.38 8.37 -13.65
N LEU A 98 -2.17 7.12 -13.23
CA LEU A 98 -3.23 6.10 -13.17
C LEU A 98 -4.16 6.25 -11.96
N LEU A 99 -3.81 7.09 -10.98
CA LEU A 99 -4.64 7.29 -9.78
C LEU A 99 -5.90 8.11 -10.08
N ASP A 100 -5.83 8.98 -11.07
CA ASP A 100 -6.94 9.80 -11.51
C ASP A 100 -7.61 9.17 -12.73
N PRO A 101 -8.83 8.61 -12.59
CA PRO A 101 -9.53 8.01 -13.72
C PRO A 101 -9.89 9.03 -14.82
N GLY A 102 -9.85 10.34 -14.53
CA GLY A 102 -10.05 11.39 -15.53
C GLY A 102 -8.82 11.69 -16.39
N ARG A 103 -7.62 11.23 -15.99
CA ARG A 103 -6.36 11.56 -16.68
C ARG A 103 -5.87 10.40 -17.54
N GLY A 104 -6.06 10.53 -18.85
CA GLY A 104 -5.41 9.71 -19.88
C GLY A 104 -6.28 8.65 -20.55
N GLU A 105 -5.85 8.22 -21.75
CA GLU A 105 -6.49 7.24 -22.64
C GLU A 105 -6.29 5.77 -22.20
N SER A 106 -5.91 5.53 -20.95
CA SER A 106 -5.68 4.16 -20.47
C SER A 106 -7.01 3.43 -20.28
N ASN A 107 -7.15 2.29 -20.97
CA ASN A 107 -8.23 1.31 -20.79
C ASN A 107 -8.11 0.51 -19.48
N ILE A 108 -7.02 0.70 -18.72
CA ILE A 108 -6.75 0.01 -17.46
C ILE A 108 -7.26 0.89 -16.32
N ARG A 109 -8.50 0.68 -15.87
CA ARG A 109 -9.10 1.52 -14.83
C ARG A 109 -9.76 0.67 -13.75
N LEU A 110 -9.20 0.73 -12.55
CA LEU A 110 -9.85 0.28 -11.32
C LEU A 110 -10.89 1.28 -10.79
N GLY A 111 -11.04 2.41 -11.48
CA GLY A 111 -11.69 3.59 -10.94
C GLY A 111 -10.72 4.41 -10.10
N GLY A 112 -11.24 5.07 -9.07
CA GLY A 112 -10.42 5.92 -8.21
C GLY A 112 -9.55 5.11 -7.24
N VAL A 113 -8.23 5.16 -7.41
CA VAL A 113 -7.26 4.56 -6.48
C VAL A 113 -6.67 5.63 -5.57
N ASP A 114 -6.70 5.42 -4.26
CA ASP A 114 -6.13 6.36 -3.29
C ASP A 114 -4.63 6.15 -3.12
N LEU A 115 -3.84 7.24 -3.05
CA LEU A 115 -2.45 7.19 -2.61
C LEU A 115 -2.36 7.55 -1.13
N VAL A 116 -1.78 6.66 -0.33
CA VAL A 116 -1.71 6.82 1.13
C VAL A 116 -0.29 6.57 1.61
N ARG A 117 0.27 7.51 2.37
CA ARG A 117 1.56 7.31 3.04
C ARG A 117 1.35 6.78 4.45
N ARG A 118 1.86 5.59 4.76
CA ARG A 118 1.77 5.02 6.13
C ARG A 118 2.87 5.55 7.06
N ARG A 119 2.70 5.31 8.37
CA ARG A 119 3.64 5.77 9.43
C ARG A 119 4.81 4.82 9.70
N SER A 120 4.75 3.59 9.19
CA SER A 120 5.82 2.58 9.23
C SER A 120 6.73 2.68 8.00
N GLY A 121 7.92 2.07 8.08
CA GLY A 121 8.84 1.95 6.95
C GLY A 121 8.39 0.88 5.93
N GLY A 122 9.32 0.38 5.11
CA GLY A 122 9.07 -0.66 4.11
C GLY A 122 8.69 -0.12 2.72
N GLY A 123 8.39 -1.03 1.79
CA GLY A 123 8.11 -0.73 0.38
C GLY A 123 6.65 -0.36 0.07
N THR A 124 6.36 -0.15 -1.20
CA THR A 124 5.03 0.21 -1.70
C THR A 124 4.19 -1.04 -1.93
N VAL A 125 2.92 -1.02 -1.54
CA VAL A 125 1.98 -2.13 -1.74
C VAL A 125 0.65 -1.65 -2.29
N PHE A 126 -0.04 -2.50 -3.04
CA PHE A 126 -1.41 -2.28 -3.51
C PHE A 126 -2.38 -3.06 -2.64
N HIS A 127 -3.49 -2.44 -2.26
CA HIS A 127 -4.58 -3.07 -1.51
C HIS A 127 -5.88 -3.01 -2.32
N ASP A 128 -6.70 -4.05 -2.19
CA ASP A 128 -8.10 -4.10 -2.58
C ASP A 128 -8.88 -5.08 -1.69
N GLN A 129 -10.12 -5.39 -2.07
CA GLN A 129 -11.00 -6.27 -1.31
C GLN A 129 -10.53 -7.73 -1.23
N GLY A 130 -9.65 -8.16 -2.13
CA GLY A 130 -9.05 -9.50 -2.10
C GLY A 130 -7.80 -9.58 -1.24
N ASN A 131 -7.46 -8.50 -0.52
CA ASN A 131 -6.30 -8.41 0.33
C ASN A 131 -6.67 -8.07 1.78
N VAL A 132 -6.33 -8.97 2.72
CA VAL A 132 -6.51 -8.72 4.16
C VAL A 132 -5.22 -8.21 4.77
N ASN A 133 -5.30 -7.08 5.46
CA ASN A 133 -4.22 -6.54 6.26
C ASN A 133 -4.30 -7.07 7.67
N TRP A 134 -3.15 -7.37 8.24
CA TRP A 134 -3.02 -7.81 9.62
C TRP A 134 -2.02 -6.92 10.35
N THR A 135 -2.29 -6.62 11.60
CA THR A 135 -1.42 -5.85 12.49
C THR A 135 -1.37 -6.51 13.84
N VAL A 136 -0.16 -6.72 14.36
CA VAL A 136 0.06 -7.10 15.76
C VAL A 136 0.88 -6.01 16.44
N ILE A 137 0.37 -5.49 17.55
CA ILE A 137 1.05 -4.51 18.40
C ILE A 137 1.39 -5.18 19.73
N CYS A 138 2.65 -5.12 20.14
CA CYS A 138 3.13 -5.77 21.35
C CYS A 138 4.23 -4.94 22.04
N PRO A 139 4.69 -5.34 23.23
CA PRO A 139 5.89 -4.76 23.84
C PRO A 139 7.12 -4.98 22.93
N PRO A 140 8.06 -4.02 22.83
CA PRO A 140 9.25 -4.15 21.97
C PRO A 140 10.09 -5.39 22.28
N LYS A 141 10.21 -5.75 23.57
CA LYS A 141 10.91 -6.96 24.02
C LYS A 141 10.31 -8.27 23.49
N HIS A 142 9.06 -8.26 23.04
CA HIS A 142 8.37 -9.43 22.50
C HIS A 142 8.33 -9.47 20.97
N PHE A 143 8.88 -8.44 20.30
CA PHE A 143 8.84 -8.31 18.84
C PHE A 143 10.06 -8.95 18.19
N THR A 144 9.81 -9.78 17.18
CA THR A 144 10.79 -10.17 16.16
C THR A 144 10.13 -10.02 14.78
N ARG A 145 10.94 -9.94 13.73
CA ARG A 145 10.44 -9.84 12.36
C ARG A 145 9.68 -11.09 11.92
N ASP A 146 10.04 -12.26 12.43
CA ASP A 146 9.39 -13.51 12.05
C ASP A 146 8.16 -13.83 12.88
N LYS A 147 8.16 -13.55 14.20
CA LYS A 147 7.14 -14.05 15.14
C LYS A 147 5.69 -13.96 14.63
N HIS A 148 5.28 -12.80 14.12
CA HIS A 148 3.91 -12.62 13.63
C HIS A 148 3.73 -13.08 12.18
N ALA A 149 4.78 -13.10 11.36
CA ALA A 149 4.73 -13.71 10.04
C ALA A 149 4.55 -15.24 10.16
N GLU A 150 5.25 -15.87 11.10
CA GLU A 150 5.11 -17.29 11.45
C GLU A 150 3.70 -17.59 11.99
N MET A 151 3.15 -16.72 12.83
CA MET A 151 1.75 -16.80 13.29
C MET A 151 0.78 -16.85 12.10
N VAL A 152 0.98 -15.99 11.10
CA VAL A 152 0.16 -15.96 9.88
C VAL A 152 0.39 -17.19 9.01
N VAL A 153 1.63 -17.70 8.89
CA VAL A 153 1.90 -18.99 8.21
C VAL A 153 1.15 -20.15 8.88
N ARG A 154 1.18 -20.24 10.22
CA ARG A 154 0.41 -21.27 10.95
C ARG A 154 -1.09 -21.13 10.70
N ALA A 155 -1.60 -19.91 10.56
CA ALA A 155 -3.00 -19.67 10.20
C ALA A 155 -3.31 -20.16 8.78
N LEU A 156 -2.44 -19.85 7.82
CA LEU A 156 -2.57 -20.29 6.43
C LEU A 156 -2.51 -21.82 6.29
N ARG A 157 -1.59 -22.49 6.97
CA ARG A 157 -1.53 -23.96 7.03
C ARG A 157 -2.79 -24.56 7.66
N GLY A 158 -3.35 -23.89 8.67
CA GLY A 158 -4.66 -24.24 9.23
C GLY A 158 -5.82 -24.15 8.23
N CYS A 159 -5.69 -23.33 7.17
CA CYS A 159 -6.61 -23.26 6.04
C CYS A 159 -6.27 -24.24 4.90
N GLY A 160 -5.32 -25.15 5.08
CA GLY A 160 -4.86 -26.10 4.04
C GLY A 160 -3.82 -25.54 3.06
N VAL A 161 -3.20 -24.40 3.38
CA VAL A 161 -2.17 -23.76 2.53
C VAL A 161 -0.77 -24.22 2.96
N ASP A 162 -0.50 -25.51 2.81
CA ASP A 162 0.74 -26.17 3.29
C ASP A 162 2.01 -25.67 2.59
N ARG A 163 1.87 -24.99 1.45
CA ARG A 163 2.97 -24.41 0.67
C ARG A 163 3.46 -23.06 1.20
N SER A 164 2.82 -22.55 2.26
CA SER A 164 3.18 -21.27 2.86
C SER A 164 4.34 -21.41 3.84
N ARG A 165 5.29 -20.46 3.75
CA ARG A 165 6.39 -20.29 4.70
C ARG A 165 6.87 -18.85 4.77
N VAL A 166 7.61 -18.55 5.81
CA VAL A 166 8.43 -17.34 5.93
C VAL A 166 9.73 -17.56 5.16
N ASN A 167 10.22 -16.54 4.45
CA ASN A 167 11.53 -16.56 3.79
C ASN A 167 12.59 -15.77 4.57
N GLU A 168 13.83 -15.80 4.12
CA GLU A 168 14.96 -15.08 4.72
C GLU A 168 14.78 -13.56 4.82
N ARG A 169 13.87 -12.99 4.02
CA ARG A 169 13.53 -11.57 4.04
C ARG A 169 12.33 -11.25 4.93
N HIS A 170 11.84 -12.24 5.68
CA HIS A 170 10.66 -12.14 6.54
C HIS A 170 9.34 -11.89 5.77
N ASP A 171 9.32 -12.19 4.46
CA ASP A 171 8.10 -12.22 3.65
C ASP A 171 7.40 -13.59 3.84
N ILE A 172 6.08 -13.64 3.65
CA ILE A 172 5.37 -14.91 3.48
C ILE A 172 5.28 -15.23 1.99
N VAL A 173 5.69 -16.42 1.62
CA VAL A 173 5.74 -16.91 0.24
C VAL A 173 5.02 -18.24 0.10
N LEU A 174 4.55 -18.52 -1.12
CA LEU A 174 4.05 -19.82 -1.55
C LEU A 174 5.09 -20.49 -2.44
N ASP A 175 5.65 -21.60 -1.97
CA ASP A 175 6.53 -22.41 -2.80
C ASP A 175 5.76 -23.08 -3.95
N GLN A 176 6.40 -23.13 -5.12
CA GLN A 176 5.79 -23.57 -6.38
C GLN A 176 6.34 -24.91 -6.88
N GLY A 177 7.22 -25.56 -6.12
CA GLY A 177 7.80 -26.84 -6.47
C GLY A 177 6.82 -28.01 -6.31
N GLN A 178 7.24 -29.17 -6.80
CA GLN A 178 6.54 -30.43 -6.56
C GLN A 178 6.70 -30.86 -5.10
N ARG A 179 5.73 -31.60 -4.59
CA ARG A 179 5.80 -32.13 -3.21
C ARG A 179 6.92 -33.17 -3.10
N GLY A 180 7.97 -32.82 -2.38
CA GLY A 180 9.07 -33.69 -2.00
C GLY A 180 8.82 -34.41 -0.67
N ALA A 181 9.92 -34.71 0.04
CA ALA A 181 9.88 -35.37 1.34
C ALA A 181 9.16 -34.52 2.38
N ALA A 182 8.53 -35.17 3.36
CA ALA A 182 7.91 -34.49 4.49
C ALA A 182 8.95 -33.65 5.24
N THR A 183 8.54 -32.45 5.63
CA THR A 183 9.33 -31.54 6.49
C THR A 183 8.63 -31.44 7.84
N ASN A 184 9.30 -30.88 8.85
CA ASN A 184 8.66 -30.63 10.14
C ASN A 184 7.49 -29.64 9.97
N GLU A 185 6.27 -30.06 10.27
CA GLU A 185 5.06 -29.24 10.12
C GLU A 185 5.06 -27.98 10.99
N GLU A 186 5.79 -28.01 12.11
CA GLU A 186 5.95 -26.87 13.03
C GLU A 186 6.96 -25.83 12.52
N ASP A 187 7.83 -26.23 11.60
CA ASP A 187 8.81 -25.34 10.98
C ASP A 187 8.14 -24.46 9.92
N THR A 188 8.02 -23.18 10.24
CA THR A 188 7.39 -22.17 9.39
C THR A 188 8.29 -21.62 8.29
N HIS A 189 9.55 -22.06 8.20
CA HIS A 189 10.53 -21.62 7.21
C HIS A 189 10.79 -22.66 6.12
N LEU A 190 10.28 -23.88 6.28
CA LEU A 190 10.40 -24.95 5.29
C LEU A 190 9.03 -25.44 4.84
N THR A 191 8.96 -25.90 3.60
CA THR A 191 7.81 -26.63 3.08
C THR A 191 8.30 -27.82 2.25
N PRO A 192 7.51 -28.89 2.13
CA PRO A 192 7.84 -29.97 1.21
C PRO A 192 7.72 -29.55 -0.27
N TYR A 193 7.35 -28.30 -0.57
CA TYR A 193 7.18 -27.78 -1.93
C TYR A 193 8.33 -26.86 -2.37
N GLN A 194 9.32 -26.63 -1.50
CA GLN A 194 10.46 -25.79 -1.83
C GLN A 194 11.30 -26.46 -2.94
N SER A 195 11.59 -25.71 -4.01
CA SER A 195 12.47 -26.21 -5.06
C SER A 195 13.92 -26.17 -4.59
N THR A 196 14.63 -27.29 -4.76
CA THR A 196 16.08 -27.39 -4.54
C THR A 196 16.90 -27.01 -5.77
N ASP A 197 16.24 -26.78 -6.90
CA ASP A 197 16.86 -26.41 -8.17
C ASP A 197 16.90 -24.88 -8.29
N ALA A 198 18.08 -24.32 -8.57
CA ALA A 198 18.25 -22.89 -8.80
C ALA A 198 17.50 -22.39 -10.05
N GLN A 199 17.22 -23.29 -11.00
CA GLN A 199 16.39 -23.03 -12.19
C GLN A 199 14.91 -23.40 -11.97
N GLY A 200 14.55 -23.89 -10.79
CA GLY A 200 13.19 -24.29 -10.44
C GLY A 200 12.20 -23.13 -10.30
N PRO A 201 10.90 -23.44 -10.13
CA PRO A 201 9.87 -22.43 -10.04
C PRO A 201 10.06 -21.58 -8.77
N ARG A 202 10.10 -20.26 -8.95
CA ARG A 202 10.29 -19.31 -7.85
C ARG A 202 9.05 -19.26 -6.96
N ALA A 203 9.28 -19.11 -5.65
CA ALA A 203 8.19 -18.88 -4.72
C ALA A 203 7.48 -17.55 -5.02
N LEU A 204 6.16 -17.55 -4.89
CA LEU A 204 5.34 -16.35 -5.07
C LEU A 204 5.16 -15.66 -3.73
N LYS A 205 5.46 -14.36 -3.64
CA LYS A 205 5.20 -13.56 -2.45
C LYS A 205 3.69 -13.36 -2.29
N VAL A 206 3.18 -13.68 -1.10
CA VAL A 206 1.75 -13.53 -0.77
C VAL A 206 1.51 -12.62 0.41
N SER A 207 2.53 -12.36 1.24
CA SER A 207 2.49 -11.28 2.22
C SER A 207 3.82 -10.57 2.32
N GLY A 208 3.75 -9.24 2.33
CA GLY A 208 4.85 -8.36 2.69
C GLY A 208 4.52 -7.63 3.99
N SER A 209 5.51 -7.50 4.86
CA SER A 209 5.33 -6.84 6.15
C SER A 209 6.20 -5.59 6.29
N ALA A 210 5.82 -4.76 7.24
CA ALA A 210 6.57 -3.61 7.71
C ALA A 210 6.37 -3.46 9.22
N TYR A 211 7.21 -2.65 9.86
CA TYR A 211 7.13 -2.44 11.30
C TYR A 211 7.44 -1.01 11.69
N LYS A 212 6.98 -0.65 12.89
CA LYS A 212 7.27 0.61 13.56
C LYS A 212 7.57 0.35 15.02
N LEU A 213 8.76 0.75 15.45
CA LEU A 213 9.16 0.71 16.85
C LEU A 213 8.98 2.08 17.49
N THR A 214 8.45 2.09 18.70
CA THR A 214 8.39 3.25 19.59
C THR A 214 9.06 2.88 20.91
N ARG A 215 9.22 3.85 21.81
CA ARG A 215 9.84 3.60 23.13
C ARG A 215 9.15 2.49 23.93
N GLN A 216 7.82 2.40 23.83
CA GLN A 216 7.02 1.50 24.66
C GLN A 216 6.37 0.36 23.88
N ARG A 217 6.27 0.45 22.55
CA ARG A 217 5.49 -0.47 21.72
C ARG A 217 6.16 -0.76 20.39
N ALA A 218 5.96 -1.97 19.89
CA ALA A 218 6.28 -2.39 18.54
C ALA A 218 4.99 -2.70 17.78
N LEU A 219 4.90 -2.20 16.55
CA LEU A 219 3.85 -2.54 15.60
C LEU A 219 4.46 -3.33 14.46
N HIS A 220 3.89 -4.50 14.16
CA HIS A 220 4.18 -5.31 13.00
C HIS A 220 2.91 -5.45 12.18
N HIS A 221 2.91 -4.97 10.95
CA HIS A 221 1.77 -5.18 10.05
C HIS A 221 2.19 -5.76 8.72
N GLY A 222 1.26 -6.41 8.04
CA GLY A 222 1.47 -6.95 6.72
C GLY A 222 0.17 -7.02 5.94
N THR A 223 0.34 -7.28 4.66
CA THR A 223 -0.72 -7.42 3.67
C THR A 223 -0.77 -8.88 3.25
N CYS A 224 -1.93 -9.49 3.08
CA CYS A 224 -2.02 -10.88 2.62
C CYS A 224 -2.92 -10.97 1.37
N LEU A 225 -2.32 -11.36 0.24
CA LEU A 225 -2.98 -11.51 -1.05
C LEU A 225 -3.80 -12.80 -1.08
N LEU A 226 -5.08 -12.70 -0.78
CA LEU A 226 -5.97 -13.86 -0.70
C LEU A 226 -6.60 -14.13 -2.06
N ASN A 227 -7.34 -13.17 -2.60
CA ASN A 227 -8.09 -13.34 -3.84
C ASN A 227 -8.31 -12.01 -4.59
N SER A 228 -7.23 -11.23 -4.78
CA SER A 228 -7.31 -9.98 -5.54
C SER A 228 -7.60 -10.28 -7.02
N PRO A 229 -8.66 -9.69 -7.63
CA PRO A 229 -8.91 -9.81 -9.06
C PRO A 229 -7.95 -8.96 -9.91
N ASN A 230 -7.09 -8.17 -9.27
CA ASN A 230 -6.31 -7.10 -9.91
C ASN A 230 -4.82 -7.40 -9.97
N LEU A 231 -4.37 -8.61 -9.63
CA LEU A 231 -2.95 -8.98 -9.60
C LEU A 231 -2.19 -8.63 -10.88
N ASN A 232 -2.84 -8.75 -12.04
CA ASN A 232 -2.25 -8.49 -13.35
C ASN A 232 -1.97 -7.01 -13.64
N ILE A 233 -2.70 -6.09 -12.99
CA ILE A 233 -2.57 -4.65 -13.21
C ILE A 233 -1.81 -3.92 -12.10
N ILE A 234 -1.57 -4.58 -10.96
CA ILE A 234 -0.74 -4.03 -9.87
C ILE A 234 0.61 -3.47 -10.39
N PRO A 235 1.35 -4.17 -11.28
CA PRO A 235 2.60 -3.64 -11.80
C PRO A 235 2.45 -2.28 -12.50
N ASP A 236 1.36 -2.03 -13.21
CA ASP A 236 1.14 -0.77 -13.94
C ASP A 236 1.05 0.43 -12.99
N TYR A 237 0.45 0.23 -11.81
CA TYR A 237 0.33 1.23 -10.76
C TYR A 237 1.63 1.42 -9.97
N LEU A 238 2.43 0.37 -9.80
CA LEU A 238 3.66 0.38 -8.99
C LEU A 238 4.94 0.67 -9.81
N HIS A 239 4.82 0.81 -11.14
CA HIS A 239 5.93 1.19 -12.01
C HIS A 239 5.79 2.64 -12.45
N SER A 240 6.46 3.54 -11.73
CA SER A 240 6.48 4.94 -12.12
C SER A 240 7.23 5.16 -13.44
N PRO A 241 6.66 5.91 -14.40
CA PRO A 241 7.37 6.32 -15.61
C PRO A 241 8.54 7.28 -15.32
N ALA A 242 8.54 7.96 -14.16
CA ALA A 242 9.60 8.87 -13.77
C ALA A 242 10.81 8.17 -13.13
N LYS A 243 10.69 6.88 -12.78
CA LYS A 243 11.74 6.12 -12.11
C LYS A 243 13.11 6.19 -12.81
N PRO A 244 13.24 6.04 -14.14
CA PRO A 244 14.53 6.14 -14.83
C PRO A 244 15.21 7.51 -14.73
N PHE A 245 14.45 8.56 -14.40
CA PHE A 245 14.91 9.95 -14.37
C PHE A 245 15.08 10.49 -12.95
N ILE A 246 14.85 9.67 -11.92
CA ILE A 246 14.93 10.08 -10.52
C ILE A 246 16.12 9.37 -9.87
N SER A 247 17.01 10.16 -9.26
CA SER A 247 18.04 9.65 -8.36
C SER A 247 17.70 10.05 -6.93
N ALA A 248 17.59 9.07 -6.02
CA ALA A 248 17.20 9.29 -4.64
C ALA A 248 18.03 8.41 -3.68
N LYS A 249 18.27 8.89 -2.45
CA LYS A 249 18.90 8.09 -1.37
C LYS A 249 17.86 7.39 -0.48
N GLY A 250 16.67 7.11 -1.02
CA GLY A 250 15.52 6.59 -0.28
C GLY A 250 15.50 5.06 -0.16
N VAL A 251 14.55 4.54 0.62
CA VAL A 251 14.26 3.10 0.67
C VAL A 251 13.47 2.72 -0.58
N GLU A 252 14.09 2.00 -1.50
CA GLU A 252 13.44 1.48 -2.70
C GLU A 252 12.59 0.23 -2.39
N SER A 253 11.52 0.03 -3.17
CA SER A 253 10.77 -1.22 -3.15
C SER A 253 11.59 -2.38 -3.74
N VAL A 254 11.61 -3.52 -3.04
CA VAL A 254 12.14 -4.78 -3.57
C VAL A 254 11.02 -5.51 -4.31
N SER A 255 11.07 -5.50 -5.64
CA SER A 255 10.09 -6.21 -6.48
C SER A 255 10.23 -7.73 -6.31
N SER A 256 9.11 -8.44 -6.29
CA SER A 256 9.05 -9.90 -6.22
C SER A 256 7.79 -10.39 -6.93
N PRO A 257 7.84 -11.56 -7.60
CA PRO A 257 6.63 -12.14 -8.17
C PRO A 257 5.62 -12.41 -7.05
N VAL A 258 4.36 -12.07 -7.28
CA VAL A 258 3.26 -12.18 -6.31
C VAL A 258 2.21 -13.17 -6.78
N GLY A 259 1.44 -13.70 -5.84
CA GLY A 259 0.34 -14.63 -6.14
C GLY A 259 -0.81 -14.50 -5.15
N ASN A 260 -1.98 -15.02 -5.53
CA ASN A 260 -3.12 -15.18 -4.63
C ASN A 260 -3.03 -16.53 -3.93
N ILE A 261 -3.45 -16.55 -2.67
CA ILE A 261 -3.58 -17.79 -1.88
C ILE A 261 -4.83 -18.59 -2.24
N LEU A 262 -5.88 -17.90 -2.73
CA LEU A 262 -7.18 -18.46 -3.13
C LEU A 262 -8.01 -19.01 -1.97
N ILE A 263 -8.02 -18.29 -0.84
CA ILE A 263 -8.91 -18.55 0.30
C ILE A 263 -9.83 -17.34 0.55
N SER A 264 -10.93 -17.56 1.30
CA SER A 264 -11.83 -16.47 1.68
C SER A 264 -11.18 -15.55 2.72
N ASN A 265 -11.62 -14.29 2.76
CA ASN A 265 -11.17 -13.34 3.78
C ASN A 265 -11.60 -13.81 5.18
N GLU A 266 -12.79 -14.39 5.28
CA GLU A 266 -13.41 -14.88 6.51
C GLU A 266 -12.59 -16.02 7.12
N ASP A 267 -12.21 -17.02 6.32
CA ASP A 267 -11.41 -18.16 6.78
C ASP A 267 -10.03 -17.70 7.25
N PHE A 268 -9.42 -16.78 6.51
CA PHE A 268 -8.13 -16.20 6.88
C PHE A 268 -8.22 -15.44 8.22
N ILE A 269 -9.19 -14.53 8.35
CA ILE A 269 -9.42 -13.74 9.57
C ILE A 269 -9.64 -14.66 10.77
N ALA A 270 -10.51 -15.66 10.64
CA ALA A 270 -10.81 -16.61 11.71
C ALA A 270 -9.56 -17.39 12.16
N ASN A 271 -8.74 -17.87 11.21
CA ASN A 271 -7.53 -18.62 11.53
C ASN A 271 -6.42 -17.75 12.11
N VAL A 272 -6.25 -16.51 11.65
CA VAL A 272 -5.29 -15.56 12.25
C VAL A 272 -5.69 -15.23 13.69
N GLN A 273 -6.98 -15.00 13.95
CA GLN A 273 -7.48 -14.79 15.31
C GLN A 273 -7.26 -16.02 16.21
N LYS A 274 -7.51 -17.22 15.68
CA LYS A 274 -7.22 -18.47 16.40
C LYS A 274 -5.74 -18.57 16.79
N GLN A 275 -4.82 -18.33 15.85
CA GLN A 275 -3.38 -18.38 16.13
C GLN A 275 -2.93 -17.28 17.10
N PHE A 276 -3.50 -16.08 17.01
CA PHE A 276 -3.22 -15.00 17.95
C PHE A 276 -3.64 -15.35 19.37
N ARG A 277 -4.83 -15.96 19.55
CA ARG A 277 -5.30 -16.46 20.85
C ARG A 277 -4.38 -17.55 21.42
N THR A 278 -3.92 -18.48 20.58
CA THR A 278 -2.93 -19.48 21.01
C THR A 278 -1.62 -18.82 21.45
N MET A 279 -1.17 -17.77 20.76
CA MET A 279 0.10 -17.10 21.04
C MET A 279 0.08 -16.21 22.29
N TYR A 280 -1.03 -15.53 22.57
CA TYR A 280 -1.10 -14.50 23.63
C TYR A 280 -2.12 -14.79 24.74
N GLY A 281 -2.94 -15.84 24.60
CA GLY A 281 -4.01 -16.18 25.55
C GLY A 281 -5.39 -15.69 25.09
N THR A 282 -6.40 -15.99 25.91
CA THR A 282 -7.81 -15.75 25.57
C THR A 282 -8.25 -14.31 25.85
N HIS A 283 -8.98 -13.76 24.88
CA HIS A 283 -9.99 -12.73 25.09
C HIS A 283 -11.29 -13.23 24.42
N ASP A 284 -12.37 -13.26 25.17
CA ASP A 284 -13.71 -13.59 24.66
C ASP A 284 -14.36 -12.32 24.11
N GLY A 285 -14.24 -12.15 22.79
CA GLY A 285 -14.90 -11.07 22.07
C GLY A 285 -14.20 -10.75 20.77
N LEU A 286 -14.90 -10.96 19.66
CA LEU A 286 -14.60 -10.28 18.41
C LEU A 286 -15.12 -8.84 18.55
N GLU A 287 -14.23 -7.86 18.40
CA GLU A 287 -14.65 -6.46 18.36
C GLU A 287 -14.56 -5.88 16.97
N GLU A 288 -15.66 -5.27 16.56
CA GLU A 288 -15.73 -4.55 15.31
C GLU A 288 -15.44 -3.06 15.54
N VAL A 289 -14.54 -2.54 14.71
CA VAL A 289 -14.33 -1.10 14.56
C VAL A 289 -14.83 -0.67 13.18
N SER A 290 -15.14 0.60 13.03
CA SER A 290 -15.76 1.14 11.81
C SER A 290 -15.48 2.62 11.67
N ASP A 291 -16.03 3.24 10.63
CA ASP A 291 -15.98 4.70 10.43
C ASP A 291 -16.53 5.49 11.62
N ALA A 292 -17.38 4.89 12.47
CA ALA A 292 -17.88 5.52 13.70
C ALA A 292 -16.73 5.93 14.66
N TRP A 293 -15.58 5.27 14.58
CA TRP A 293 -14.40 5.65 15.38
C TRP A 293 -13.80 7.01 15.00
N LEU A 294 -14.20 7.60 13.87
CA LEU A 294 -13.88 8.99 13.51
C LEU A 294 -14.52 10.02 14.46
N GLU A 295 -15.49 9.63 15.30
CA GLU A 295 -15.97 10.49 16.38
C GLU A 295 -14.87 10.77 17.42
N HIS A 296 -13.88 9.88 17.56
CA HIS A 296 -12.78 10.02 18.50
C HIS A 296 -11.70 10.99 17.97
N ALA A 297 -11.45 12.09 18.70
CA ALA A 297 -10.65 13.22 18.21
C ALA A 297 -9.22 12.84 17.75
N PRO A 298 -8.44 12.02 18.48
CA PRO A 298 -7.16 11.50 17.99
C PRO A 298 -7.22 10.76 16.65
N ILE A 299 -8.26 9.95 16.43
CA ILE A 299 -8.40 9.16 15.19
C ILE A 299 -8.77 10.08 14.04
N ARG A 300 -9.73 10.99 14.26
CA ARG A 300 -10.09 12.04 13.29
C ARG A 300 -8.90 12.91 12.89
N LYS A 301 -8.07 13.30 13.86
CA LYS A 301 -6.83 14.04 13.60
C LYS A 301 -5.86 13.22 12.75
N GLY A 302 -5.64 11.96 13.10
CA GLY A 302 -4.80 11.05 12.32
C GLY A 302 -5.31 10.88 10.88
N HIS A 303 -6.63 10.79 10.71
CA HIS A 303 -7.29 10.65 9.41
C HIS A 303 -7.13 11.91 8.55
N HIS A 304 -7.35 13.10 9.12
CA HIS A 304 -7.11 14.37 8.41
C HIS A 304 -5.64 14.54 8.01
N GLU A 305 -4.70 14.17 8.88
CA GLU A 305 -3.28 14.19 8.57
C GLU A 305 -2.96 13.25 7.40
N LEU A 306 -3.41 11.99 7.44
CA LEU A 306 -3.13 11.02 6.38
C LEU A 306 -3.72 11.41 5.03
N LYS A 307 -4.84 12.15 5.00
CA LYS A 307 -5.47 12.67 3.77
C LYS A 307 -4.77 13.91 3.21
N SER A 308 -3.90 14.58 3.97
CA SER A 308 -3.29 15.82 3.52
C SER A 308 -2.21 15.57 2.47
N SER A 309 -2.15 16.43 1.45
CA SER A 309 -1.05 16.41 0.48
C SER A 309 0.30 16.68 1.16
N GLU A 310 0.30 17.46 2.25
CA GLU A 310 1.49 17.71 3.05
C GLU A 310 2.09 16.41 3.61
N TRP A 311 1.25 15.54 4.16
CA TRP A 311 1.70 14.24 4.65
C TRP A 311 2.13 13.32 3.50
N THR A 312 1.36 13.27 2.42
CA THR A 312 1.66 12.36 1.31
C THR A 312 2.95 12.74 0.56
N TYR A 313 3.19 14.03 0.31
CA TYR A 313 4.27 14.47 -0.59
C TYR A 313 5.44 15.16 0.13
N LEU A 314 5.20 15.98 1.16
CA LEU A 314 6.27 16.76 1.80
C LEU A 314 7.16 15.91 2.73
N GLN A 315 6.78 14.66 2.97
CA GLN A 315 7.57 13.67 3.70
C GLN A 315 8.61 12.95 2.83
N THR A 316 8.67 13.30 1.54
CA THR A 316 9.58 12.66 0.58
C THR A 316 11.03 13.07 0.84
N PRO A 317 11.97 12.12 1.03
CA PRO A 317 13.40 12.43 1.14
C PRO A 317 13.93 13.17 -0.09
N GLN A 318 15.10 13.80 0.05
CA GLN A 318 15.72 14.49 -1.07
C GLN A 318 15.93 13.55 -2.26
N PHE A 319 15.61 14.04 -3.46
CA PHE A 319 15.92 13.39 -4.73
C PHE A 319 16.27 14.42 -5.80
N THR A 320 16.87 13.96 -6.88
CA THR A 320 17.10 14.75 -8.08
C THR A 320 16.32 14.17 -9.24
N ILE A 321 15.85 15.05 -10.12
CA ILE A 321 15.22 14.68 -11.38
C ILE A 321 16.15 15.13 -12.50
N SER A 322 16.56 14.19 -13.33
CA SER A 322 17.37 14.47 -14.52
C SER A 322 17.01 13.53 -15.65
N LYS A 323 16.79 14.09 -16.84
CA LYS A 323 16.68 13.31 -18.06
C LYS A 323 18.09 13.02 -18.59
N GLU A 324 18.45 11.76 -18.80
CA GLU A 324 19.65 11.47 -19.59
C GLU A 324 19.47 12.02 -21.02
N PRO A 325 20.52 12.53 -21.66
CA PRO A 325 20.40 13.09 -23.01
C PRO A 325 19.90 12.02 -23.99
N GLU A 326 18.65 12.14 -24.43
CA GLU A 326 18.23 11.53 -25.68
C GLU A 326 19.00 12.26 -26.79
N TRP A 327 19.62 11.50 -27.68
CA TRP A 327 20.46 12.05 -28.73
C TRP A 327 19.60 12.96 -29.62
N PHE A 328 19.89 14.27 -29.52
CA PHE A 328 19.33 15.46 -30.19
C PHE A 328 18.22 16.28 -29.49
N ALA A 329 18.54 17.59 -29.38
CA ALA A 329 17.67 18.79 -29.36
C ALA A 329 16.89 19.22 -28.10
N ASP A 330 16.73 18.41 -27.06
CA ASP A 330 15.85 18.79 -25.94
C ASP A 330 16.55 19.48 -24.76
N LEU A 331 15.82 20.34 -24.06
CA LEU A 331 16.23 20.91 -22.78
C LEU A 331 16.26 19.82 -21.69
N ILE A 332 17.31 19.80 -20.88
CA ILE A 332 17.51 18.76 -19.85
C ILE A 332 17.38 19.38 -18.47
N PRO A 333 16.33 19.06 -17.70
CA PRO A 333 16.17 19.58 -16.35
C PRO A 333 17.09 18.82 -15.39
N HIS A 334 17.74 19.54 -14.50
CA HIS A 334 18.44 19.01 -13.33
C HIS A 334 17.84 19.65 -12.09
N LEU A 335 16.78 19.06 -11.54
CA LEU A 335 16.05 19.62 -10.39
C LEU A 335 16.41 18.87 -9.12
N THR A 336 16.82 19.59 -8.08
CA THR A 336 16.94 19.06 -6.72
C THR A 336 15.68 19.34 -5.93
N VAL A 337 15.08 18.30 -5.36
CA VAL A 337 13.82 18.38 -4.63
C VAL A 337 14.06 17.98 -3.18
N ARG A 338 13.58 18.80 -2.24
CA ARG A 338 13.62 18.51 -0.80
C ARG A 338 12.22 18.69 -0.23
N ASN A 339 11.76 17.71 0.56
CA ASN A 339 10.42 17.72 1.15
C ASN A 339 9.33 18.01 0.09
N GLY A 340 9.43 17.40 -1.09
CA GLY A 340 8.48 17.61 -2.19
C GLY A 340 8.47 19.00 -2.84
N ALA A 341 9.40 19.90 -2.47
CA ALA A 341 9.57 21.22 -3.05
C ALA A 341 10.90 21.37 -3.79
N ILE A 342 10.91 22.16 -4.86
CA ILE A 342 12.11 22.42 -5.66
C ILE A 342 13.08 23.26 -4.83
N ALA A 343 14.22 22.70 -4.46
CA ALA A 343 15.22 23.34 -3.61
C ALA A 343 16.34 24.02 -4.40
N GLY A 344 16.49 23.66 -5.68
CA GLY A 344 17.53 24.18 -6.55
C GLY A 344 17.63 23.36 -7.83
N GLY A 345 18.53 23.76 -8.71
CA GLY A 345 18.73 23.08 -9.99
C GLY A 345 19.10 24.01 -11.12
N HIS A 346 19.13 23.46 -12.32
CA HIS A 346 19.34 24.18 -13.57
C HIS A 346 18.67 23.42 -14.72
N ILE A 347 18.55 24.06 -15.86
CA ILE A 347 18.19 23.42 -17.13
C ILE A 347 19.41 23.54 -18.03
N TRP A 348 19.92 22.42 -18.52
CA TRP A 348 20.99 22.41 -19.52
C TRP A 348 20.39 22.46 -20.92
N ASP A 349 20.89 23.37 -21.75
CA ASP A 349 20.58 23.44 -23.18
C ASP A 349 21.74 22.85 -23.99
N PRO A 350 21.57 21.65 -24.59
CA PRO A 350 22.62 21.03 -25.41
C PRO A 350 22.92 21.78 -26.72
N GLN A 351 22.01 22.63 -27.21
CA GLN A 351 22.20 23.35 -28.48
C GLN A 351 23.13 24.56 -28.30
N THR A 352 22.95 25.30 -27.21
CA THR A 352 23.79 26.47 -26.87
C THR A 352 24.92 26.13 -25.91
N SER A 353 24.91 24.91 -25.33
CA SER A 353 25.79 24.52 -24.22
C SER A 353 25.64 25.40 -22.98
N GLU A 354 24.51 26.11 -22.84
CA GLU A 354 24.26 27.00 -21.72
C GLU A 354 23.60 26.27 -20.55
N ILE A 355 23.90 26.76 -19.34
CA ILE A 355 23.25 26.35 -18.10
C ILE A 355 22.29 27.46 -17.71
N ILE A 356 21.00 27.16 -17.80
CA ILE A 356 19.92 28.07 -17.45
C ILE A 356 19.60 27.90 -15.96
N THR A 357 19.98 28.89 -15.16
CA THR A 357 19.64 28.93 -13.73
C THR A 357 18.13 29.12 -13.54
N LEU A 358 17.57 28.37 -12.58
CA LEU A 358 16.18 28.50 -12.15
C LEU A 358 15.92 29.89 -11.53
N SER A 359 14.75 30.46 -11.77
CA SER A 359 14.30 31.71 -11.14
C SER A 359 13.98 31.50 -9.65
N GLU A 360 13.99 32.57 -8.86
CA GLU A 360 13.53 32.51 -7.45
C GLU A 360 12.05 32.10 -7.33
N THR A 361 11.24 32.28 -8.38
CA THR A 361 9.80 31.95 -8.37
C THR A 361 9.52 30.45 -8.36
N ILE A 362 10.38 29.62 -8.97
CA ILE A 362 10.22 28.17 -8.93
C ILE A 362 10.85 27.53 -7.69
N LEU A 363 11.82 28.20 -7.06
CA LEU A 363 12.40 27.72 -5.81
C LEU A 363 11.33 27.74 -4.71
N GLY A 364 11.25 26.65 -3.95
CA GLY A 364 10.22 26.42 -2.95
C GLY A 364 8.87 25.94 -3.50
N ARG A 365 8.66 25.96 -4.84
CA ARG A 365 7.42 25.45 -5.44
C ARG A 365 7.29 23.96 -5.17
N ARG A 366 6.16 23.56 -4.59
CA ARG A 366 5.84 22.17 -4.27
C ARG A 366 5.39 21.47 -5.54
N ILE A 367 6.05 20.36 -5.90
CA ILE A 367 5.80 19.67 -7.19
C ILE A 367 4.33 19.26 -7.33
N HIS A 368 3.75 18.71 -6.27
CA HIS A 368 2.36 18.27 -6.27
C HIS A 368 1.32 19.41 -6.30
N GLU A 369 1.77 20.67 -6.24
CA GLU A 369 0.91 21.85 -6.39
C GLU A 369 1.04 22.50 -7.78
N VAL A 370 1.98 22.04 -8.61
CA VAL A 370 2.09 22.47 -10.01
C VAL A 370 0.97 21.81 -10.81
N SER A 371 -0.04 22.60 -11.19
CA SER A 371 -1.12 22.15 -12.08
C SER A 371 -0.63 22.00 -13.51
N GLU A 372 0.07 23.03 -14.00
CA GLU A 372 0.54 23.14 -15.38
C GLU A 372 2.03 23.51 -15.43
N TRP A 373 2.85 22.57 -15.90
CA TRP A 373 4.29 22.80 -16.03
C TRP A 373 4.66 23.82 -17.12
N SER A 374 3.79 24.03 -18.12
CA SER A 374 3.98 25.07 -19.15
C SER A 374 4.08 26.45 -18.52
N SER A 375 3.10 26.83 -17.70
CA SER A 375 3.10 28.10 -16.97
C SER A 375 4.29 28.21 -16.02
N ALA A 376 4.67 27.13 -15.34
CA ALA A 376 5.79 27.15 -14.42
C ALA A 376 7.15 27.32 -15.12
N LEU A 377 7.29 26.76 -16.34
CA LEU A 377 8.50 26.89 -17.14
C LEU A 377 8.57 28.22 -17.90
N ASP A 378 7.43 28.78 -18.33
CA ASP A 378 7.39 30.09 -18.97
C ASP A 378 8.00 31.17 -18.07
N GLU A 379 7.73 31.14 -16.77
CA GLU A 379 8.36 32.05 -15.79
C GLU A 379 9.89 31.95 -15.74
N ILE A 380 10.47 30.82 -16.16
CA ILE A 380 11.91 30.52 -16.08
C ILE A 380 12.60 30.77 -17.42
N LEU A 381 11.93 30.39 -18.51
CA LEU A 381 12.53 30.22 -19.83
C LEU A 381 12.13 31.30 -20.84
N ARG A 382 11.08 32.11 -20.58
CA ARG A 382 10.50 33.06 -21.55
C ARG A 382 11.53 33.94 -22.27
N ASP A 383 12.54 34.44 -21.55
CA ASP A 383 13.57 35.32 -22.12
C ASP A 383 14.92 34.62 -22.35
N LYS A 384 15.02 33.33 -22.00
CA LYS A 384 16.28 32.56 -22.03
C LYS A 384 16.33 31.51 -23.14
N VAL A 385 15.18 31.08 -23.64
CA VAL A 385 15.08 30.11 -24.73
C VAL A 385 14.16 30.69 -25.80
N ALA A 386 14.73 30.98 -26.97
CA ALA A 386 13.98 31.55 -28.10
C ALA A 386 12.96 30.57 -28.71
N ASP A 387 13.18 29.27 -28.56
CA ASP A 387 12.35 28.22 -29.13
C ASP A 387 11.26 27.75 -28.16
N CYS A 388 10.04 28.28 -28.35
CA CYS A 388 8.86 27.92 -27.57
C CYS A 388 8.48 26.43 -27.67
N ALA A 389 8.77 25.76 -28.79
CA ALA A 389 8.40 24.36 -28.99
C ALA A 389 9.23 23.42 -28.08
N ARG A 390 10.50 23.76 -27.84
CA ARG A 390 11.38 23.02 -26.91
C ARG A 390 10.93 23.17 -25.47
N THR A 391 10.55 24.38 -25.07
CA THR A 391 9.97 24.64 -23.74
C THR A 391 8.67 23.87 -23.54
N GLU A 392 7.79 23.86 -24.54
CA GLU A 392 6.54 23.09 -24.50
C GLU A 392 6.79 21.58 -24.41
N LYS A 393 7.81 21.07 -25.13
CA LYS A 393 8.20 19.66 -25.05
C LYS A 393 8.72 19.27 -23.66
N LEU A 394 9.53 20.13 -23.03
CA LEU A 394 9.97 19.95 -21.65
C LEU A 394 8.77 20.00 -20.68
N ALA A 395 7.85 20.95 -20.86
CA ALA A 395 6.64 21.06 -20.06
C ALA A 395 5.79 19.78 -20.12
N LYS A 396 5.53 19.27 -21.34
CA LYS A 396 4.81 18.01 -21.58
C LYS A 396 5.50 16.82 -20.93
N TRP A 397 6.83 16.77 -21.00
CA TRP A 397 7.61 15.73 -20.33
C TRP A 397 7.47 15.81 -18.81
N LEU A 398 7.63 17.00 -18.19
CA LEU A 398 7.45 17.18 -16.75
C LEU A 398 6.02 16.87 -16.32
N GLN A 399 5.01 17.26 -17.08
CA GLN A 399 3.60 16.94 -16.81
C GLN A 399 3.35 15.43 -16.78
N ARG A 400 4.02 14.67 -17.66
CA ARG A 400 3.93 13.21 -17.69
C ARG A 400 4.67 12.55 -16.53
N MET A 401 5.86 13.05 -16.17
CA MET A 401 6.69 12.44 -15.12
C MET A 401 6.25 12.84 -13.70
N LEU A 402 5.73 14.06 -13.55
CA LEU A 402 5.34 14.68 -12.28
C LEU A 402 3.91 15.22 -12.38
N PRO A 403 2.91 14.37 -12.66
CA PRO A 403 1.55 14.84 -12.79
C PRO A 403 1.04 15.37 -11.44
N PRO A 404 0.14 16.37 -11.45
CA PRO A 404 -0.52 16.82 -10.24
C PRO A 404 -1.31 15.67 -9.59
N PRO A 405 -1.58 15.72 -8.28
CA PRO A 405 -2.46 14.77 -7.62
C PRO A 405 -3.85 14.73 -8.25
N LYS A 406 -4.53 13.60 -8.08
CA LYS A 406 -5.94 13.39 -8.46
C LYS A 406 -6.85 14.48 -7.89
N GLY A 407 -7.80 14.94 -8.70
CA GLY A 407 -8.88 15.85 -8.25
C GLY A 407 -8.45 17.31 -8.07
N ARG A 408 -7.37 17.72 -8.73
CA ARG A 408 -6.96 19.12 -8.90
C ARG A 408 -6.97 19.52 -10.36
#